data_AF-A0AA47EEM2-F1
#
_entry.id   AF-A0AA47EEM2-F1
#
_cell.length_a   1.000
_cell.length_b   1.000
_cell.length_c   1.000
_cell.angle_alpha   90.00
_cell.angle_beta   90.00
_cell.angle_gamma   90.00
#
_symmetry.space_group_name_H-M   'P 1'
#
loop_
_entity.id
_entity.type
_entity.pdbx_description
1 polymer ?
#
loop_
_entity_poly.entity_id
_entity_poly.type
_entity_poly.pdbx_seq_one_letter_code
_entity_poly.pdbx_strand_id
1 'polypeptide(L)' 'MFGKEKKEKRFVIKEEQSLGFGAVYIVVDTQTGVNYITTVGSGMNGMTPLLDSDGKVVVDR' A
#
# COMPACT_ATOMS: atom_id res chain seq x y z
N MET A 1 20.17 5.89 27.20
CA MET A 1 19.83 5.90 25.76
C MET A 1 18.39 5.46 25.62
N PHE A 2 17.49 6.35 25.23
CA PHE A 2 16.07 6.00 25.07
C PHE A 2 15.91 5.15 23.80
N GLY A 3 15.70 3.85 23.98
CA GLY A 3 15.30 2.97 22.89
C GLY A 3 13.93 3.42 22.39
N LYS A 4 13.90 4.03 21.19
CA LYS A 4 12.65 4.36 20.53
C LYS A 4 11.99 3.04 20.14
N GLU A 5 10.91 2.65 20.83
CA GLU A 5 10.10 1.50 20.42
C GLU A 5 9.75 1.66 18.94
N LYS A 6 10.10 0.64 18.16
CA LYS A 6 9.90 0.64 16.72
C LYS A 6 8.40 0.36 16.49
N LYS A 7 7.61 1.43 16.39
CA LYS A 7 6.18 1.31 16.06
C LYS A 7 6.03 0.50 14.77
N GLU A 8 5.15 -0.49 14.82
CA GLU A 8 4.81 -1.26 13.62
C GLU A 8 4.22 -0.34 12.54
N LYS A 9 4.59 -0.60 11.28
CA LYS A 9 4.09 0.19 10.16
C LYS A 9 2.66 -0.25 9.85
N ARG A 10 1.74 0.72 9.79
CA ARG A 10 0.36 0.47 9.37
C ARG A 10 0.25 0.12 7.88
N PHE A 11 0.98 0.84 7.04
CA PHE A 11 0.95 0.64 5.59
C PHE A 11 2.24 -0.04 5.15
N VAL A 12 2.13 -1.23 4.56
CA VAL A 12 3.27 -2.06 4.14
C VAL A 12 3.18 -2.31 2.64
N ILE A 13 4.29 -2.06 1.92
CA ILE A 13 4.39 -2.38 0.48
C ILE A 13 4.45 -3.90 0.36
N LYS A 14 3.46 -4.45 -0.34
CA LYS A 14 3.35 -5.89 -0.66
C LYS A 14 3.93 -6.19 -2.03
N GLU A 15 3.69 -5.31 -3.01
CA GLU A 15 4.27 -5.40 -4.35
C GLU A 15 4.72 -4.04 -4.84
N GLU A 16 5.77 -4.05 -5.65
CA GLU A 16 6.33 -2.88 -6.29
C GLU A 16 6.64 -3.19 -7.76
N GLN A 17 6.17 -2.30 -8.62
CA GLN A 17 6.53 -2.28 -10.04
C GLN A 17 7.13 -0.92 -10.39
N SER A 18 8.44 -0.90 -10.65
CA SER A 18 9.13 0.30 -11.12
C SER A 18 8.75 0.64 -12.56
N LEU A 19 8.54 1.94 -12.82
CA LEU A 19 8.20 2.52 -14.12
C LEU A 19 9.19 3.64 -14.51
N GLY A 20 10.45 3.51 -14.11
CA GLY A 20 11.48 4.52 -14.33
C GLY A 20 11.42 5.65 -13.30
N PHE A 21 10.88 6.81 -13.67
CA PHE A 21 10.78 7.98 -12.76
C PHE A 21 9.64 7.86 -11.71
N GLY A 22 8.99 6.72 -11.65
CA GLY A 22 7.93 6.42 -10.69
C GLY A 22 7.76 4.92 -10.49
N ALA A 23 6.77 4.54 -9.72
CA ALA A 23 6.39 3.15 -9.50
C ALA A 23 4.90 3.02 -9.18
N VAL A 24 4.37 1.81 -9.36
CA VAL A 24 3.07 1.38 -8.85
C VAL A 24 3.32 0.44 -7.69
N TYR A 25 2.70 0.72 -6.54
CA TYR A 25 2.76 -0.13 -5.36
C TYR A 25 1.39 -0.73 -5.05
N ILE A 26 1.41 -1.98 -4.59
CA ILE A 26 0.33 -2.53 -3.77
C ILE A 26 0.72 -2.38 -2.32
N VAL A 27 -0.13 -1.71 -1.55
CA VAL A 27 0.08 -1.43 -0.12
C VAL A 27 -1.04 -2.08 0.68
N VAL A 28 -0.68 -2.77 1.76
CA VAL A 28 -1.64 -3.36 2.71
C VAL A 28 -1.76 -2.47 3.94
N ASP A 29 -2.98 -2.13 4.34
CA ASP A 29 -3.28 -1.59 5.66
C ASP A 29 -3.35 -2.73 6.68
N THR A 30 -2.33 -2.87 7.52
CA THR A 30 -2.22 -3.97 8.50
C THR A 30 -3.27 -3.94 9.60
N GLN A 31 -4.03 -2.84 9.74
CA GLN A 31 -5.16 -2.78 10.69
C GLN A 31 -6.44 -3.36 10.12
N THR A 32 -6.63 -3.31 8.79
CA THR A 32 -7.89 -3.69 8.13
C THR A 32 -7.73 -4.85 7.16
N GLY A 33 -6.50 -5.19 6.78
CA GLY A 33 -6.17 -6.14 5.70
C GLY A 33 -6.36 -5.57 4.30
N VAL A 34 -6.93 -4.37 4.12
CA VAL A 34 -7.27 -3.84 2.79
C VAL A 34 -6.01 -3.59 1.96
N ASN A 35 -6.04 -4.05 0.71
CA ASN A 35 -5.01 -3.81 -0.29
C ASN A 35 -5.38 -2.57 -1.13
N TYR A 36 -4.40 -1.71 -1.37
CA TYR A 36 -4.56 -0.49 -2.17
C TYR A 36 -3.53 -0.45 -3.29
N ILE A 37 -3.94 0.05 -4.46
CA ILE A 37 -3.01 0.49 -5.49
C ILE A 37 -2.70 1.98 -5.29
N THR A 38 -1.41 2.32 -5.37
CA THR A 38 -0.94 3.71 -5.35
C THR A 38 0.18 3.90 -6.36
N THR A 39 0.25 5.08 -6.96
CA THR A 39 1.41 5.51 -7.73
C THR A 39 2.37 6.30 -6.85
N VAL A 40 3.66 6.26 -7.20
CA VAL A 40 4.67 7.17 -6.66
C VAL A 40 5.47 7.75 -7.83
N GLY A 41 5.90 9.00 -7.70
CA GLY A 41 6.59 9.74 -8.76
C GLY A 41 6.25 11.23 -8.69
N SER A 42 6.64 11.98 -9.71
CA SER A 42 6.32 13.41 -9.83
C SER A 42 4.87 13.61 -10.27
N GLY A 43 4.05 14.22 -9.42
CA GLY A 43 2.64 14.55 -9.73
C GLY A 43 1.69 14.26 -8.56
N MET A 44 0.39 14.35 -8.83
CA MET A 44 -0.65 13.92 -7.89
C MET A 44 -0.68 12.40 -7.82
N ASN A 45 -0.55 11.87 -6.60
CA ASN A 45 -0.68 10.45 -6.32
C ASN A 45 -2.00 10.20 -5.57
N GLY A 46 -2.67 9.10 -5.92
CA GLY A 46 -3.90 8.66 -5.29
C GLY A 46 -3.76 7.25 -4.76
N MET A 47 -4.63 6.88 -3.82
CA MET A 47 -4.70 5.54 -3.24
C MET A 47 -6.11 5.01 -3.45
N THR A 48 -6.24 3.84 -4.09
CA THR A 48 -7.53 3.22 -4.43
C THR A 48 -7.57 1.79 -3.91
N PRO A 49 -8.63 1.35 -3.20
CA PRO A 49 -8.78 -0.04 -2.81
C PRO A 49 -8.82 -0.95 -4.04
N LEU A 50 -8.11 -2.08 -3.98
CA LEU A 50 -8.25 -3.13 -4.99
C LEU A 50 -9.61 -3.80 -4.84
N LEU A 51 -10.26 -4.07 -5.97
CA LEU A 51 -11.52 -4.81 -6.03
C LEU A 51 -11.29 -6.16 -6.74
N ASP A 52 -11.98 -7.19 -6.27
CA ASP A 52 -12.06 -8.48 -6.94
C ASP A 52 -13.07 -8.47 -8.09
N SER A 53 -13.26 -9.62 -8.73
CA SER A 53 -14.22 -9.78 -9.84
C SER A 53 -15.68 -9.56 -9.44
N ASP A 54 -16.02 -9.65 -8.15
CA ASP A 54 -17.36 -9.38 -7.63
C ASP A 54 -17.54 -7.90 -7.23
N GLY A 55 -16.49 -7.08 -7.37
CA GLY A 55 -16.48 -5.69 -6.91
C GLY A 55 -16.29 -5.55 -5.40
N LYS A 56 -15.86 -6.61 -4.69
CA LYS A 56 -15.56 -6.56 -3.25
C LYS A 56 -14.11 -6.14 -3.03
N VAL A 57 -13.85 -5.49 -1.91
CA VAL A 57 -12.51 -5.06 -1.53
C VAL A 57 -11.61 -6.27 -1.25
N VAL A 58 -10.40 -6.26 -1.83
CA VAL A 58 -9.39 -7.28 -1.60
C VAL A 58 -8.74 -7.08 -0.22
N VAL A 59 -8.82 -8.11 0.62
CA VAL A 59 -8.29 -8.11 1.99
C VAL A 59 -7.32 -9.28 2.22
N ASP A 60 -6.19 -8.99 2.84
CA ASP A 60 -5.27 -9.99 3.37
C ASP A 60 -5.76 -10.48 4.75
N ARG A 61 -5.55 -11.77 5.03
CA ARG A 61 -5.87 -12.41 6.32
C ARG A 61 -4.68 -12.42 7.26
#